data_AF-A0A0L0UKF5-F1
#
_entry.id   AF-A0A0L0UKF5-F1
#
_cell.length_a   1.000
_cell.length_b   1.000
_cell.length_c   1.000
_cell.angle_alpha   90.00
_cell.angle_beta   90.00
_cell.angle_gamma   90.00
#
_symmetry.space_group_name_H-M   'P 1'
#
loop_
_entity.id
_entity.type
_entity.pdbx_description
1 polymer ?
#
loop_
_entity_poly.entity_id
_entity_poly.type
_entity_poly.pdbx_seq_one_letter_code
_entity_poly.pdbx_strand_id
1 'polypeptide(L)' 'PSKRLTRRGAMVYRTYEPVTKANAVRLALEGNSFPMIRRLLGAQTSRQSFNRWLQLYEETRCVIKDPETNEARGRPARL' A
#
# COMPACT_ATOMS: atom_id res chain seq x y z
N PRO A 1 -30.18 4.16 -28.12
CA PRO A 1 -30.09 3.53 -26.78
C PRO A 1 -28.96 2.48 -26.73
N SER A 2 -27.75 2.90 -26.33
CA SER A 2 -26.60 2.00 -26.21
C SER A 2 -26.17 1.95 -24.75
N LYS A 3 -26.44 0.81 -24.10
CA LYS A 3 -26.13 0.56 -22.70
C LYS A 3 -24.61 0.57 -22.52
N ARG A 4 -24.08 1.68 -21.99
CA ARG A 4 -22.73 1.74 -21.41
C ARG A 4 -22.74 0.82 -20.17
N LEU A 5 -22.44 -0.46 -20.36
CA LEU A 5 -21.99 -1.31 -19.26
C LEU A 5 -20.62 -0.79 -18.83
N THR A 6 -20.61 0.06 -17.82
CA THR A 6 -19.44 0.25 -16.97
C THR A 6 -19.04 -1.12 -16.46
N ARG A 7 -18.01 -1.71 -17.06
CA ARG A 7 -17.24 -2.80 -16.45
C ARG A 7 -16.79 -2.27 -15.10
N ARG A 8 -17.54 -2.56 -14.03
CA ARG A 8 -17.00 -2.51 -12.66
C ARG A 8 -15.81 -3.45 -12.72
N GLY A 9 -14.61 -2.87 -12.78
CA GLY A 9 -13.38 -3.65 -12.87
C GLY A 9 -13.39 -4.65 -11.73
N ALA A 10 -13.39 -5.94 -12.05
CA ALA A 10 -13.23 -6.97 -11.05
C ALA A 10 -11.99 -6.61 -10.22
N MET A 11 -12.16 -6.44 -8.91
CA MET A 11 -11.08 -6.10 -8.01
C MET A 11 -10.15 -7.32 -7.91
N VAL A 12 -9.19 -7.42 -8.83
CA VAL A 12 -8.26 -8.55 -8.87
C VAL A 12 -7.28 -8.37 -7.72
N TYR A 13 -7.39 -9.22 -6.70
CA TYR A 13 -6.39 -9.31 -5.66
C TYR A 13 -5.10 -9.90 -6.26
N ARG A 14 -4.01 -9.13 -6.21
CA ARG A 14 -2.69 -9.61 -6.61
C ARG A 14 -1.82 -9.80 -5.39
N THR A 15 -1.25 -10.99 -5.27
CA THR A 15 -0.20 -11.26 -4.30
C THR A 15 1.09 -10.60 -4.79
N TYR A 16 1.75 -9.88 -3.89
CA TYR A 16 3.09 -9.32 -4.11
C TYR A 16 4.01 -9.86 -3.04
N GLU A 17 5.23 -10.16 -3.42
CA GLU A 17 6.28 -10.52 -2.47
C GLU A 17 6.44 -9.42 -1.42
N PRO A 18 6.62 -9.77 -0.13
CA PRO A 18 6.84 -8.79 0.93
C PRO A 18 7.99 -7.82 0.61
N VAL A 19 9.07 -8.33 0.00
CA VAL A 19 10.23 -7.52 -0.41
C VAL A 19 9.86 -6.48 -1.46
N THR A 20 8.97 -6.79 -2.41
CA THR A 20 8.49 -5.84 -3.41
C THR A 20 7.72 -4.69 -2.76
N LYS A 21 6.90 -4.99 -1.75
CA LYS A 21 6.15 -3.96 -1.00
C LYS A 21 7.11 -3.05 -0.24
N ALA A 22 8.08 -3.63 0.48
CA ALA A 22 9.06 -2.90 1.26
C ALA A 22 9.94 -1.99 0.38
N ASN A 23 10.44 -2.51 -0.74
CA ASN A 23 11.26 -1.72 -1.67
C ASN A 23 10.45 -0.61 -2.34
N ALA A 24 9.16 -0.83 -2.65
CA ALA A 24 8.29 0.21 -3.19
C ALA A 24 8.15 1.40 -2.22
N VAL A 25 7.96 1.12 -0.93
CA VAL A 25 7.88 2.17 0.10
C VAL A 25 9.22 2.87 0.27
N ARG A 26 10.34 2.13 0.35
CA ARG A 26 11.68 2.73 0.49
C ARG A 26 12.01 3.71 -0.65
N LEU A 27 11.84 3.26 -1.90
CA LEU A 27 12.09 4.09 -3.07
C LEU A 27 11.21 5.35 -3.08
N ALA A 28 9.96 5.25 -2.60
CA ALA A 28 9.07 6.40 -2.49
C ALA A 28 9.57 7.42 -1.44
N LEU A 29 10.09 6.94 -0.31
CA LEU A 29 10.67 7.80 0.74
C LEU A 29 11.97 8.47 0.28
N GLU A 30 12.71 7.84 -0.64
CA GLU A 30 13.87 8.43 -1.33
C GLU A 30 13.46 9.48 -2.40
N GLY A 31 12.17 9.73 -2.58
CA GLY A 31 11.65 10.74 -3.51
C GLY A 31 11.42 10.24 -4.94
N ASN A 32 11.51 8.92 -5.18
CA ASN A 32 11.23 8.38 -6.52
C ASN A 32 9.74 8.48 -6.87
N SER A 33 9.47 8.83 -8.12
CA SER A 33 8.10 8.86 -8.63
C SER A 33 7.52 7.45 -8.83
N PHE A 34 6.20 7.32 -8.72
CA PHE A 34 5.53 6.03 -8.92
C PHE A 34 5.84 5.34 -10.27
N PRO A 35 5.89 6.06 -11.42
CA PRO A 35 6.32 5.46 -12.70
C PRO A 35 7.76 4.91 -12.64
N MET A 36 8.68 5.63 -11.98
CA MET A 36 10.06 5.19 -11.81
C MET A 36 10.15 3.93 -10.93
N ILE A 37 9.41 3.90 -9.82
CA ILE A 37 9.35 2.75 -8.91
C ILE A 37 8.84 1.50 -9.64
N ARG A 38 7.80 1.63 -10.47
CA ARG A 38 7.29 0.52 -11.28
C ARG A 38 8.36 -0.01 -12.24
N ARG A 39 9.12 0.88 -12.86
CA ARG A 39 10.22 0.51 -13.77
C ARG A 39 11.33 -0.23 -13.01
N LEU A 40 11.73 0.28 -11.83
CA LEU A 40 12.79 -0.29 -11.01
C LEU A 40 12.43 -1.68 -10.45
N LEU A 41 11.18 -1.87 -10.02
CA LEU A 41 10.73 -3.13 -9.42
C LEU A 41 10.34 -4.20 -10.46
N GLY A 42 10.30 -3.86 -11.74
CA GLY A 42 9.84 -4.78 -12.81
C GLY A 42 8.41 -5.28 -12.63
N ALA A 43 7.65 -4.69 -11.70
CA ALA A 43 6.35 -5.18 -11.27
C ALA A 43 5.23 -4.31 -11.83
N GLN A 44 4.17 -4.96 -12.32
CA GLN A 44 2.92 -4.29 -12.67
C GLN A 44 2.09 -3.95 -11.42
N THR A 45 2.68 -3.15 -10.53
CA THR A 45 2.01 -2.65 -9.33
C THR A 45 0.97 -1.62 -9.73
N SER A 46 -0.25 -1.81 -9.25
CA SER A 46 -1.31 -0.82 -9.43
C SER A 46 -1.09 0.40 -8.54
N ARG A 47 -1.58 1.57 -8.98
CA ARG A 47 -1.51 2.79 -8.16
C ARG A 47 -2.28 2.64 -6.84
N GLN A 48 -3.36 1.87 -6.84
CA GLN A 48 -4.14 1.59 -5.63
C GLN A 48 -3.34 0.76 -4.61
N SER A 49 -2.68 -0.31 -5.07
CA SER A 49 -1.83 -1.14 -4.20
C SER A 49 -0.70 -0.33 -3.61
N PHE A 50 -0.04 0.49 -4.43
CA PHE A 50 1.05 1.37 -4.00
C PHE A 50 0.59 2.38 -2.94
N ASN A 51 -0.52 3.09 -3.19
CA ASN A 51 -1.09 4.02 -2.22
C ASN A 51 -1.43 3.33 -0.90
N ARG A 52 -1.98 2.12 -0.95
CA ARG A 52 -2.29 1.35 0.26
C ARG A 52 -1.04 0.98 1.05
N TRP A 53 0.07 0.66 0.40
CA TRP A 53 1.34 0.38 1.09
C TRP A 53 1.91 1.62 1.77
N LEU A 54 1.82 2.79 1.12
CA LEU A 54 2.23 4.06 1.73
C LEU A 54 1.36 4.41 2.94
N GLN A 55 0.04 4.26 2.82
CA GLN A 55 -0.87 4.50 3.94
C GLN A 55 -0.54 3.59 5.14
N LEU A 56 -0.33 2.30 4.90
CA LEU A 56 0.05 1.35 5.96
C LEU A 56 1.41 1.72 6.59
N TYR A 57 2.36 2.20 5.79
CA TYR A 57 3.62 2.70 6.31
C TYR A 57 3.42 3.92 7.23
N GLU A 58 2.63 4.91 6.83
CA GLU A 58 2.38 6.09 7.68
C GLU A 58 1.61 5.73 8.96
N GLU A 59 0.62 4.85 8.88
CA GLU A 59 -0.11 4.34 10.06
C GLU A 59 0.82 3.61 11.03
N THR A 60 1.66 2.71 10.53
CA THR A 60 2.63 1.97 11.37
C THR A 60 3.73 2.88 11.92
N ARG A 61 4.19 3.87 11.15
CA ARG A 61 5.14 4.87 11.61
C ARG A 61 4.57 5.73 12.73
N CYS A 62 3.29 6.09 12.66
CA CYS A 62 2.59 6.80 13.73
C CYS A 62 2.58 5.98 15.03
N VAL A 63 2.23 4.70 14.94
CA VAL A 63 2.26 3.75 16.07
C VAL A 63 3.65 3.60 16.70
N ILE A 64 4.71 3.50 15.88
CA ILE A 64 6.08 3.34 16.41
C ILE A 64 6.57 4.63 17.08
N LYS A 65 6.18 5.80 16.57
CA LYS A 65 6.56 7.09 17.16
C LYS A 65 5.83 7.40 18.46
N ASP A 66 4.61 6.89 18.61
CA ASP A 66 3.77 7.09 19.79
C ASP A 66 3.41 5.74 20.43
N PRO A 67 4.40 5.08 21.06
CA PRO A 67 4.21 3.77 21.66
C PRO A 67 3.23 3.82 22.83
N GLU A 68 3.21 4.90 23.62
CA GLU A 68 2.28 5.06 24.76
C GLU A 68 0.82 5.08 24.29
N THR A 69 0.48 5.87 23.27
CA THR A 69 -0.90 5.90 22.75
C THR A 69 -1.27 4.58 22.06
N ASN A 70 -0.31 3.88 21.47
CA ASN A 70 -0.55 2.55 20.90
C ASN A 70 -0.77 1.47 21.97
N GLU A 71 0.00 1.48 23.05
CA GLU A 71 -0.20 0.58 24.20
C GLU A 71 -1.55 0.83 24.87
N ALA A 72 -1.93 2.10 25.07
CA ALA A 72 -3.21 2.49 25.64
C ALA A 72 -4.42 2.11 24.78
N ARG A 73 -4.27 2.04 23.45
CA ARG A 73 -5.33 1.59 22.53
C ARG A 73 -5.56 0.08 22.58
N GLY A 74 -4.65 -0.68 23.19
CA GLY A 74 -4.74 -2.12 23.31
C GLY A 74 -4.66 -2.82 21.95
N ARG A 75 -4.09 -4.03 21.93
CA ARG A 75 -4.32 -4.93 20.78
C ARG A 75 -5.83 -5.08 20.64
N PRO A 76 -6.46 -4.84 19.47
CA PRO A 76 -7.81 -5.31 19.26
C PRO A 76 -7.80 -6.80 19.58
N ALA A 77 -8.65 -7.20 20.53
CA ALA A 77 -8.84 -8.60 20.86
C ALA A 77 -9.04 -9.34 19.53
N ARG A 78 -8.10 -10.22 19.18
CA ARG A 78 -8.31 -11.15 18.08
C ARG A 78 -9.50 -12.00 18.49
N LEU A 79 -10.65 -11.74 17.88
CA LEU A 79 -11.74 -12.71 17.77
C LEU A 79 -11.25 -13.91 16.95
#